data_AF-A0A254RAX1-F1
#
_entry.id   AF-A0A254RAX1-F1
#
_cell.length_a   1.000
_cell.length_b   1.000
_cell.length_c   1.000
_cell.angle_alpha   90.00
_cell.angle_beta   90.00
_cell.angle_gamma   90.00
#
_symmetry.space_group_name_H-M   'P 1'
#
loop_
_entity.id
_entity.type
_entity.pdbx_description
1 polymer ?
#
loop_
_entity_poly.entity_id
_entity_poly.type
_entity_poly.pdbx_seq_one_letter_code
_entity_poly.pdbx_strand_id
1 'polypeptide(L)'
;MQTVIWTVVAILAILAVATFAVLWRHNPFRKWVLRKIDRTWEDRARVADFPPDRIAEEEADMFVSSTVMRDACDVIWEEFDEEPPANLTGPHPYGTVIWVNTKRMPRFIEEFLPKMQSKFVLVSARENNPTRYFDVDRVLADPNVLCWFVENYEFDASYIETGKIVPLPLGMNYHKLDPNSPNRAADMGAPARPGAQQAQLRQIRDTISPIRERPLKVYCNFQLNMDTFLRHHHAIPRAEARAEAIEALKDKPFAIVEPRQTTRNDVWRRHEEAAFEASPRGNSIDCHRTWEALLLRTIPIVKTTPMDPIYDGLPVVIVQDWSEVTEANLAKWRDEYAPWFDAPLPPVMFSNHWIARFHSWKSAETRPRIGGTIGAIPLPSALVADR
;
A
#
# COMPACT_ATOMS: atom_id res chain seq x y z
N MET A 1 -29.27 32.05 45.40
CA MET A 1 -28.92 32.36 44.00
C MET A 1 -27.45 32.03 43.68
N GLN A 2 -26.49 32.58 44.43
CA GLN A 2 -25.06 32.34 44.20
C GLN A 2 -24.63 30.87 44.36
N THR A 3 -25.16 30.15 45.36
CA THR A 3 -24.93 28.70 45.54
C THR A 3 -25.44 27.88 44.36
N VAL A 4 -26.62 28.21 43.82
CA VAL A 4 -27.20 27.54 42.64
C VAL A 4 -26.33 27.79 41.42
N ILE A 5 -25.83 29.03 41.23
CA ILE A 5 -24.90 29.38 40.15
C ILE A 5 -23.61 28.56 40.25
N TRP A 6 -22.99 28.48 41.44
CA TRP A 6 -21.78 27.68 41.65
C TRP A 6 -21.99 26.19 41.43
N THR A 7 -23.13 25.64 41.85
CA THR A 7 -23.50 24.25 41.57
C THR A 7 -23.66 24.01 40.07
N VAL A 8 -24.32 24.91 39.34
CA VAL A 8 -24.46 24.81 37.88
C VAL A 8 -23.10 24.89 37.19
N VAL A 9 -22.23 25.81 37.60
CA VAL A 9 -20.86 25.93 37.06
C VAL A 9 -20.05 24.65 37.31
N ALA A 10 -20.13 24.09 38.51
CA ALA A 10 -19.44 22.83 38.85
C ALA A 10 -19.95 21.65 38.00
N ILE A 11 -21.26 21.54 37.82
CA ILE A 11 -21.86 20.50 36.95
C ILE A 11 -21.39 20.67 35.51
N LEU A 12 -21.39 21.90 34.97
CA LEU A 12 -20.91 22.18 33.62
C LEU A 12 -19.41 21.84 33.45
N ALA A 13 -18.59 22.13 34.45
CA ALA A 13 -17.17 21.77 34.45
C ALA A 13 -16.97 20.24 34.44
N ILE A 14 -17.72 19.51 35.26
CA ILE A 14 -17.68 18.03 35.28
C ILE A 14 -18.11 17.46 33.93
N LEU A 15 -19.21 17.96 33.36
CA LEU A 15 -19.69 17.53 32.04
C LEU A 15 -18.66 17.84 30.95
N ALA A 16 -17.99 19.00 31.00
CA ALA A 16 -16.93 19.34 30.06
C ALA A 16 -15.73 18.40 30.18
N VAL A 17 -15.27 18.07 31.40
CA VAL A 17 -14.18 17.12 31.63
C VAL A 17 -14.55 15.71 31.17
N ALA A 18 -15.76 15.23 31.50
CA ALA A 18 -16.24 13.92 31.06
C ALA A 18 -16.36 13.84 29.52
N THR A 19 -16.92 14.88 28.89
CA THR A 19 -17.01 14.98 27.43
C THR A 19 -15.62 14.98 26.81
N PHE A 20 -14.68 15.75 27.36
CA PHE A 20 -13.30 15.76 26.89
C PHE A 20 -12.64 14.38 27.04
N ALA A 21 -12.84 13.68 28.15
CA ALA A 21 -12.29 12.33 28.34
C ALA A 21 -12.84 11.32 27.33
N VAL A 22 -14.14 11.39 27.03
CA VAL A 22 -14.79 10.57 25.99
C VAL A 22 -14.23 10.91 24.60
N LEU A 23 -14.14 12.21 24.26
CA LEU A 23 -13.55 12.67 22.99
C LEU A 23 -12.06 12.31 22.89
N TRP A 24 -11.31 12.35 23.98
CA TRP A 24 -9.89 11.98 24.01
C TRP A 24 -9.69 10.49 23.73
N ARG A 25 -10.63 9.64 24.14
CA ARG A 25 -10.65 8.22 23.77
C ARG A 25 -10.97 8.02 22.28
N HIS A 26 -11.60 8.99 21.63
CA HIS A 26 -11.80 8.98 20.18
C HIS A 26 -10.50 9.36 19.46
N ASN A 27 -9.79 8.36 18.93
CA ASN A 27 -8.47 8.51 18.31
C ASN A 27 -8.38 9.66 17.27
N PRO A 28 -9.36 9.88 16.36
CA PRO A 28 -9.34 11.01 15.43
C PRO A 28 -9.28 12.39 16.10
N PHE A 29 -10.02 12.58 17.19
CA PHE A 29 -9.98 13.83 17.95
C PHE A 29 -8.63 13.99 18.65
N ARG A 30 -8.15 12.92 19.31
CA ARG A 30 -6.82 12.91 19.94
C ARG A 30 -5.70 13.28 18.95
N LYS A 31 -5.69 12.67 17.76
CA LYS A 31 -4.74 13.00 16.68
C LYS A 31 -4.81 14.47 16.29
N TRP A 32 -6.02 15.00 16.11
CA TRP A 32 -6.23 16.39 15.75
C TRP A 32 -5.68 17.34 16.82
N VAL A 33 -5.95 17.08 18.11
CA VAL A 33 -5.42 17.88 19.22
C VAL A 33 -3.90 17.79 19.27
N LEU A 34 -3.32 16.59 19.25
CA LEU A 34 -1.87 16.38 19.31
C LEU A 34 -1.14 17.08 18.16
N ARG A 35 -1.73 17.10 16.97
CA ARG A 35 -1.21 17.85 15.82
C ARG A 35 -1.28 19.36 16.04
N LYS A 36 -2.38 19.88 16.60
CA LYS A 36 -2.57 21.32 16.81
C LYS A 36 -1.67 21.90 17.89
N ILE A 37 -1.25 21.11 18.87
CA ILE A 37 -0.31 21.54 19.91
C ILE A 37 1.15 21.43 19.48
N ASP A 38 1.47 20.55 18.52
CA ASP A 38 2.81 20.35 18.00
C ASP A 38 3.19 21.44 16.99
N ARG A 39 3.82 22.51 17.50
CA ARG A 39 4.21 23.69 16.71
C ARG A 39 5.14 23.39 15.54
N THR A 40 5.84 22.25 15.58
CA THR A 40 6.79 21.82 14.54
C THR A 40 6.16 20.91 13.49
N TRP A 41 4.90 20.51 13.68
CA TRP A 41 4.27 19.51 12.83
C TRP A 41 4.21 19.97 11.38
N GLU A 42 3.82 21.22 11.12
CA GLU A 42 3.72 21.75 9.75
C GLU A 42 5.08 21.75 9.06
N ASP A 43 6.14 22.14 9.76
CA ASP A 43 7.50 22.16 9.21
C ASP A 43 7.98 20.75 8.84
N ARG A 44 7.76 19.76 9.73
CA ARG A 44 8.14 18.36 9.49
C ARG A 44 7.28 17.68 8.41
N ALA A 45 6.02 18.10 8.29
CA ALA A 45 5.05 17.56 7.36
C ALA A 45 5.22 18.05 5.92
N ARG A 46 5.94 19.16 5.72
CA ARG A 46 6.19 19.72 4.38
C ARG A 46 7.20 18.88 3.61
N VAL A 47 6.89 18.66 2.34
CA VAL A 47 7.84 18.20 1.33
C VAL A 47 8.73 19.37 0.95
N ALA A 48 10.02 19.12 0.68
CA ALA A 48 10.93 20.12 0.18
C ALA A 48 10.44 20.73 -1.13
N ASP A 49 10.83 21.97 -1.41
CA ASP A 49 10.51 22.62 -2.67
C ASP A 49 11.43 22.08 -3.76
N PHE A 50 10.85 21.37 -4.73
CA PHE A 50 11.56 20.76 -5.85
C PHE A 50 11.21 21.49 -7.14
N PRO A 51 12.18 21.71 -8.03
CA PRO A 51 11.91 22.41 -9.28
C PRO A 51 10.99 21.57 -10.18
N PRO A 52 10.18 22.20 -11.05
CA PRO A 52 9.14 21.50 -11.82
C PRO A 52 9.66 20.39 -12.73
N ASP A 53 10.86 20.55 -13.29
CA ASP A 53 11.55 19.54 -14.10
C ASP A 53 11.89 18.29 -13.28
N ARG A 54 12.37 18.46 -12.04
CA ARG A 54 12.60 17.32 -11.13
C ARG A 54 11.31 16.58 -10.80
N ILE A 55 10.22 17.31 -10.54
CA ILE A 55 8.91 16.68 -10.28
C ILE A 55 8.44 15.88 -11.50
N ALA A 56 8.59 16.44 -12.70
CA ALA A 56 8.22 15.75 -13.94
C ALA A 56 9.08 14.51 -14.23
N GLU A 57 10.38 14.57 -13.91
CA GLU A 57 11.28 13.41 -14.00
C GLU A 57 10.81 12.26 -13.09
N GLU A 58 10.45 12.56 -11.83
CA GLU A 58 9.93 11.55 -10.92
C GLU A 58 8.58 10.98 -11.39
N GLU A 59 7.68 11.84 -11.89
CA GLU A 59 6.37 11.42 -12.41
C GLU A 59 6.48 10.57 -13.68
N ALA A 60 7.59 10.67 -14.42
CA ALA A 60 7.85 9.83 -15.60
C ALA A 60 8.19 8.37 -15.23
N ASP A 61 8.75 8.12 -14.05
CA ASP A 61 9.08 6.77 -13.56
C ASP A 61 8.83 6.63 -12.06
N MET A 62 7.54 6.64 -11.72
CA MET A 62 7.09 6.52 -10.34
C MET A 62 7.38 5.11 -9.79
N PHE A 63 7.82 5.04 -8.53
CA PHE A 63 7.82 3.82 -7.74
C PHE A 63 6.44 3.15 -7.80
N VAL A 64 6.46 1.84 -7.64
CA VAL A 64 5.28 0.98 -7.67
C VAL A 64 4.17 1.57 -6.82
N SER A 65 2.99 1.76 -7.40
CA SER A 65 1.85 2.39 -6.76
C SER A 65 0.56 2.02 -7.46
N SER A 66 -0.37 1.42 -6.72
CA SER A 66 -1.70 1.06 -7.21
C SER A 66 -2.42 2.20 -7.92
N THR A 67 -2.30 3.44 -7.43
CA THR A 67 -2.89 4.63 -8.09
C THR A 67 -2.30 4.89 -9.48
N VAL A 68 -0.98 4.79 -9.65
CA VAL A 68 -0.31 5.08 -10.93
C VAL A 68 -0.64 3.98 -11.93
N MET A 69 -0.69 2.72 -11.47
CA MET A 69 -1.06 1.58 -12.29
C MET A 69 -2.52 1.65 -12.76
N ARG A 70 -3.45 2.08 -11.88
CA ARG A 70 -4.85 2.34 -12.25
C ARG A 70 -4.97 3.35 -13.37
N ASP A 71 -4.28 4.48 -13.22
CA ASP A 71 -4.40 5.63 -14.15
C ASP A 71 -3.87 5.29 -15.55
N ALA A 72 -3.13 4.19 -15.68
CA ALA A 72 -2.63 3.67 -16.94
C ALA A 72 -3.53 2.60 -17.59
N CYS A 73 -4.66 2.23 -16.98
CA CYS A 73 -5.65 1.32 -17.57
C CYS A 73 -6.57 2.04 -18.57
N ASP A 74 -7.14 1.30 -19.53
CA ASP A 74 -7.91 1.88 -20.63
C ASP A 74 -9.38 2.16 -20.25
N VAL A 75 -9.96 1.27 -19.45
CA VAL A 75 -11.33 1.38 -18.93
C VAL A 75 -11.26 1.22 -17.43
N ILE A 76 -11.84 2.16 -16.67
CA ILE A 76 -11.73 2.18 -15.22
C ILE A 76 -13.14 2.25 -14.63
N TRP A 77 -13.50 1.25 -13.82
CA TRP A 77 -14.63 1.31 -12.91
C TRP A 77 -14.11 1.53 -11.49
N GLU A 78 -14.22 2.77 -10.99
CA GLU A 78 -13.59 3.20 -9.74
C GLU A 78 -14.45 3.02 -8.48
N GLU A 79 -13.88 3.27 -7.30
CA GLU A 79 -14.54 3.08 -6.00
C GLU A 79 -15.81 3.93 -5.82
N PHE A 80 -15.80 5.18 -6.31
CA PHE A 80 -16.84 6.17 -6.07
C PHE A 80 -18.01 6.07 -7.06
N ASP A 81 -17.81 5.38 -8.17
CA ASP A 81 -18.83 5.19 -9.20
C ASP A 81 -19.69 3.96 -8.90
N GLU A 82 -20.99 4.18 -8.70
CA GLU A 82 -21.93 3.08 -8.47
C GLU A 82 -22.15 2.24 -9.72
N GLU A 83 -22.30 2.90 -10.86
CA GLU A 83 -22.46 2.29 -12.18
C GLU A 83 -21.13 2.25 -12.94
N PRO A 84 -20.92 1.24 -13.79
CA PRO A 84 -19.72 1.17 -14.61
C PRO A 84 -19.71 2.25 -15.69
N PRO A 85 -18.53 2.55 -16.28
CA PRO A 85 -18.47 3.41 -17.45
C PRO A 85 -19.28 2.79 -18.61
N ALA A 86 -19.95 3.63 -19.40
CA ALA A 86 -20.89 3.18 -20.44
C ALA A 86 -20.26 2.26 -21.49
N ASN A 87 -18.94 2.37 -21.71
CA ASN A 87 -18.19 1.54 -22.64
C ASN A 87 -17.69 0.21 -22.04
N LEU A 88 -17.97 -0.13 -20.76
CA LEU A 88 -17.38 -1.30 -20.09
C LEU A 88 -17.51 -2.59 -20.92
N THR A 89 -18.73 -2.93 -21.37
CA THR A 89 -19.02 -4.17 -22.11
C THR A 89 -19.03 -4.00 -23.63
N GLY A 90 -18.67 -2.81 -24.13
CA GLY A 90 -18.60 -2.53 -25.56
C GLY A 90 -17.50 -3.33 -26.27
N PRO A 91 -17.45 -3.28 -27.61
CA PRO A 91 -16.32 -3.81 -28.36
C PRO A 91 -15.06 -2.97 -28.07
N HIS A 92 -13.97 -3.64 -27.73
CA HIS A 92 -12.68 -3.03 -27.43
C HIS A 92 -11.56 -3.63 -28.29
N PRO A 93 -10.45 -2.91 -28.52
CA PRO A 93 -9.24 -3.50 -29.08
C PRO A 93 -8.77 -4.72 -28.27
N TYR A 94 -8.17 -5.71 -28.93
CA TYR A 94 -7.57 -6.86 -28.25
C TYR A 94 -6.52 -6.41 -27.22
N GLY A 95 -6.58 -6.98 -26.01
CA GLY A 95 -5.64 -6.66 -24.95
C GLY A 95 -5.92 -5.33 -24.25
N THR A 96 -7.11 -4.75 -24.45
CA THR A 96 -7.60 -3.63 -23.63
C THR A 96 -7.55 -4.00 -22.16
N VAL A 97 -7.05 -3.08 -21.33
CA VAL A 97 -6.82 -3.28 -19.91
C VAL A 97 -7.97 -2.64 -19.15
N ILE A 98 -8.76 -3.46 -18.47
CA ILE A 98 -9.95 -3.05 -17.74
C ILE A 98 -9.67 -3.12 -16.25
N TRP A 99 -9.65 -1.96 -15.61
CA TRP A 99 -9.57 -1.84 -14.17
C TRP A 99 -10.97 -1.90 -13.56
N VAL A 100 -11.16 -2.80 -12.60
CA VAL A 100 -12.37 -2.90 -11.79
C VAL A 100 -11.97 -2.82 -10.33
N ASN A 101 -12.45 -1.80 -9.63
CA ASN A 101 -12.22 -1.66 -8.21
C ASN A 101 -12.67 -2.94 -7.45
N THR A 102 -11.90 -3.40 -6.45
CA THR A 102 -12.15 -4.66 -5.73
C THR A 102 -13.56 -4.72 -5.13
N LYS A 103 -14.15 -3.59 -4.71
CA LYS A 103 -15.55 -3.54 -4.22
C LYS A 103 -16.58 -3.88 -5.29
N ARG A 104 -16.29 -3.58 -6.57
CA ARG A 104 -17.20 -3.79 -7.72
C ARG A 104 -17.05 -5.17 -8.35
N MET A 105 -16.00 -5.90 -8.00
CA MET A 105 -15.67 -7.20 -8.58
C MET A 105 -16.79 -8.25 -8.53
N PRO A 106 -17.52 -8.45 -7.41
CA PRO A 106 -18.62 -9.43 -7.39
C PRO A 106 -19.70 -9.12 -8.44
N ARG A 107 -20.13 -7.86 -8.51
CA ARG A 107 -21.10 -7.40 -9.51
C ARG A 107 -20.54 -7.51 -10.93
N PHE A 108 -19.26 -7.18 -11.14
CA PHE A 108 -18.60 -7.35 -12.43
C PHE A 108 -18.64 -8.80 -12.90
N ILE A 109 -18.23 -9.75 -12.05
CA ILE A 109 -18.18 -11.18 -12.38
C ILE A 109 -19.58 -11.73 -12.69
N GLU A 110 -20.59 -11.32 -11.92
CA GLU A 110 -21.95 -11.84 -12.07
C GLU A 110 -22.69 -11.22 -13.27
N GLU A 111 -22.63 -9.89 -13.41
CA GLU A 111 -23.52 -9.14 -14.32
C GLU A 111 -22.84 -8.69 -15.62
N PHE A 112 -21.52 -8.46 -15.62
CA PHE A 112 -20.83 -7.79 -16.72
C PHE A 112 -19.86 -8.70 -17.47
N LEU A 113 -19.15 -9.59 -16.77
CA LEU A 113 -18.24 -10.57 -17.37
C LEU A 113 -18.92 -11.37 -18.51
N PRO A 114 -20.15 -11.92 -18.34
CA PRO A 114 -20.83 -12.65 -19.41
C PRO A 114 -21.23 -11.80 -20.62
N LYS A 115 -21.18 -10.47 -20.50
CA LYS A 115 -21.55 -9.51 -21.55
C LYS A 115 -20.33 -8.93 -22.27
N MET A 116 -19.12 -9.30 -21.85
CA MET A 116 -17.88 -8.81 -22.47
C MET A 116 -17.76 -9.32 -23.91
N GLN A 117 -17.45 -8.40 -24.83
CA GLN A 117 -17.44 -8.69 -26.28
C GLN A 117 -16.04 -8.85 -26.87
N SER A 118 -14.99 -8.64 -26.08
CA SER A 118 -13.60 -8.56 -26.58
C SER A 118 -12.65 -9.19 -25.60
N LYS A 119 -11.51 -9.71 -26.09
CA LYS A 119 -10.45 -10.27 -25.25
C LYS A 119 -9.68 -9.16 -24.54
N PHE A 120 -9.65 -9.19 -23.21
CA PHE A 120 -9.16 -8.11 -22.36
C PHE A 120 -8.27 -8.63 -21.23
N VAL A 121 -7.44 -7.74 -20.68
CA VAL A 121 -6.70 -7.97 -19.44
C VAL A 121 -7.49 -7.35 -18.30
N LEU A 122 -7.79 -8.13 -17.27
CA LEU A 122 -8.49 -7.66 -16.09
C LEU A 122 -7.48 -7.19 -15.04
N VAL A 123 -7.74 -6.03 -14.43
CA VAL A 123 -6.99 -5.55 -13.26
C VAL A 123 -7.98 -5.29 -12.15
N SER A 124 -7.82 -5.91 -10.99
CA SER A 124 -8.64 -5.63 -9.82
C SER A 124 -7.79 -5.29 -8.61
N ALA A 125 -7.98 -4.10 -8.09
CA ALA A 125 -7.22 -3.57 -6.99
C ALA A 125 -8.00 -2.42 -6.35
N ARG A 126 -7.42 -1.86 -5.27
CA ARG A 126 -8.04 -0.84 -4.42
C ARG A 126 -9.28 -1.34 -3.67
N GLU A 127 -9.37 -0.93 -2.41
CA GLU A 127 -10.34 -1.35 -1.39
C GLU A 127 -9.88 -2.49 -0.50
N ASN A 128 -10.58 -2.61 0.63
CA ASN A 128 -10.29 -3.59 1.67
C ASN A 128 -11.29 -4.75 1.68
N ASN A 129 -12.01 -4.92 0.58
CA ASN A 129 -13.01 -5.98 0.45
C ASN A 129 -12.32 -7.35 0.40
N PRO A 130 -12.88 -8.38 1.05
CA PRO A 130 -12.26 -9.69 1.07
C PRO A 130 -12.40 -10.33 -0.31
N THR A 131 -11.28 -10.67 -0.91
CA THR A 131 -11.20 -11.26 -2.25
C THR A 131 -11.46 -12.76 -2.23
N ARG A 132 -11.46 -13.39 -1.05
CA ARG A 132 -11.82 -14.81 -0.85
C ARG A 132 -13.23 -15.19 -1.30
N TYR A 133 -14.09 -14.21 -1.54
CA TYR A 133 -15.47 -14.43 -1.99
C TYR A 133 -15.64 -14.30 -3.50
N PHE A 134 -14.57 -14.05 -4.25
CA PHE A 134 -14.63 -13.96 -5.71
C PHE A 134 -14.77 -15.35 -6.31
N ASP A 135 -15.62 -15.47 -7.33
CA ASP A 135 -15.74 -16.66 -8.16
C ASP A 135 -14.58 -16.68 -9.18
N VAL A 136 -13.40 -17.08 -8.69
CA VAL A 136 -12.14 -17.11 -9.45
C VAL A 136 -12.27 -18.05 -10.65
N ASP A 137 -12.89 -19.21 -10.47
CA ASP A 137 -13.09 -20.20 -11.53
C ASP A 137 -13.88 -19.61 -12.70
N ARG A 138 -14.96 -18.87 -12.41
CA ARG A 138 -15.74 -18.19 -13.46
C ARG A 138 -14.94 -17.16 -14.23
N VAL A 139 -14.06 -16.41 -13.56
CA VAL A 139 -13.15 -15.46 -14.24
C VAL A 139 -12.17 -16.21 -15.14
N LEU A 140 -11.57 -17.29 -14.66
CA LEU A 140 -10.55 -18.04 -15.41
C LEU A 140 -11.11 -18.91 -16.54
N ALA A 141 -12.38 -19.31 -16.43
CA ALA A 141 -13.10 -20.06 -17.46
C ALA A 141 -13.57 -19.16 -18.62
N ASP A 142 -13.68 -17.85 -18.40
CA ASP A 142 -14.13 -16.93 -19.45
C ASP A 142 -13.06 -16.78 -20.55
N PRO A 143 -13.39 -17.08 -21.83
CA PRO A 143 -12.42 -17.04 -22.93
C PRO A 143 -11.98 -15.62 -23.32
N ASN A 144 -12.66 -14.58 -22.82
CA ASN A 144 -12.30 -13.19 -23.04
C ASN A 144 -11.27 -12.68 -22.03
N VAL A 145 -11.12 -13.31 -20.86
CA VAL A 145 -10.11 -12.91 -19.88
C VAL A 145 -8.75 -13.48 -20.29
N LEU A 146 -7.86 -12.61 -20.77
CA LEU A 146 -6.50 -12.96 -21.20
C LEU A 146 -5.58 -13.22 -20.01
N CYS A 147 -5.67 -12.36 -19.00
CA CYS A 147 -4.92 -12.41 -17.77
C CYS A 147 -5.62 -11.54 -16.72
N TRP A 148 -5.49 -11.89 -15.44
CA TRP A 148 -6.03 -11.15 -14.33
C TRP A 148 -4.92 -10.69 -13.38
N PHE A 149 -4.69 -9.39 -13.30
CA PHE A 149 -3.83 -8.76 -12.31
C PHE A 149 -4.64 -8.42 -11.07
N VAL A 150 -4.19 -8.85 -9.90
CA VAL A 150 -4.98 -8.72 -8.67
C VAL A 150 -4.14 -8.31 -7.48
N GLU A 151 -4.57 -7.24 -6.81
CA GLU A 151 -4.01 -6.80 -5.54
C GLU A 151 -4.76 -7.46 -4.38
N ASN A 152 -4.05 -7.78 -3.29
CA ASN A 152 -4.67 -8.23 -2.04
C ASN A 152 -5.57 -9.49 -2.19
N TYR A 153 -5.14 -10.49 -2.97
CA TYR A 153 -5.89 -11.73 -3.10
C TYR A 153 -5.79 -12.62 -1.85
N GLU A 154 -6.87 -13.35 -1.57
CA GLU A 154 -7.01 -14.27 -0.43
C GLU A 154 -7.34 -15.70 -0.87
N PHE A 155 -7.33 -15.97 -2.17
CA PHE A 155 -7.52 -17.32 -2.73
C PHE A 155 -6.19 -18.10 -2.81
N ASP A 156 -6.30 -19.40 -3.09
CA ASP A 156 -5.16 -20.33 -3.08
C ASP A 156 -4.07 -19.96 -4.12
N ALA A 157 -2.81 -20.21 -3.76
CA ALA A 157 -1.66 -19.94 -4.62
C ALA A 157 -1.69 -20.79 -5.91
N SER A 158 -2.38 -21.93 -5.91
CA SER A 158 -2.57 -22.78 -7.11
C SER A 158 -3.18 -22.03 -8.29
N TYR A 159 -3.99 -20.99 -8.03
CA TYR A 159 -4.54 -20.15 -9.11
C TYR A 159 -3.46 -19.31 -9.80
N ILE A 160 -2.40 -18.93 -9.08
CA ILE A 160 -1.26 -18.20 -9.66
C ILE A 160 -0.45 -19.13 -10.57
N GLU A 161 -0.30 -20.39 -10.19
CA GLU A 161 0.43 -21.42 -10.96
C GLU A 161 -0.19 -21.70 -12.34
N THR A 162 -1.48 -21.36 -12.53
CA THR A 162 -2.14 -21.44 -13.84
C THR A 162 -1.54 -20.50 -14.88
N GLY A 163 -0.78 -19.48 -14.45
CA GLY A 163 -0.23 -18.43 -15.31
C GLY A 163 -1.26 -17.42 -15.83
N LYS A 164 -2.54 -17.58 -15.48
CA LYS A 164 -3.62 -16.64 -15.85
C LYS A 164 -3.81 -15.52 -14.82
N ILE A 165 -3.32 -15.68 -13.60
CA ILE A 165 -3.37 -14.64 -12.56
C ILE A 165 -1.96 -14.13 -12.27
N VAL A 166 -1.83 -12.81 -12.13
CA VAL A 166 -0.59 -12.15 -11.73
C VAL A 166 -0.84 -11.31 -10.47
N PRO A 167 -0.13 -11.59 -9.35
CA PRO A 167 -0.16 -10.72 -8.18
C PRO A 167 0.23 -9.28 -8.53
N LEU A 168 -0.57 -8.31 -8.10
CA LEU A 168 -0.30 -6.89 -8.28
C LEU A 168 0.05 -6.22 -6.95
N PRO A 169 1.15 -5.46 -6.87
CA PRO A 169 1.59 -4.83 -5.61
C PRO A 169 0.80 -3.57 -5.26
N LEU A 170 0.52 -3.37 -3.98
CA LEU A 170 -0.13 -2.15 -3.49
C LEU A 170 0.78 -0.92 -3.68
N GLY A 171 2.06 -1.06 -3.35
CA GLY A 171 3.07 -0.02 -3.55
C GLY A 171 2.91 1.22 -2.66
N MET A 172 3.36 2.36 -3.16
CA MET A 172 3.40 3.67 -2.48
C MET A 172 2.03 4.33 -2.37
N ASN A 173 1.85 5.12 -1.31
CA ASN A 173 0.59 5.81 -1.01
C ASN A 173 0.56 7.29 -1.46
N TYR A 174 0.66 7.56 -2.75
CA TYR A 174 0.73 8.95 -3.22
C TYR A 174 -0.58 9.74 -3.08
N HIS A 175 -1.73 9.08 -3.26
CA HIS A 175 -3.03 9.74 -3.30
C HIS A 175 -3.41 10.44 -1.98
N LYS A 176 -2.91 9.98 -0.82
CA LYS A 176 -3.28 10.59 0.47
C LYS A 176 -2.80 12.03 0.65
N LEU A 177 -1.72 12.43 -0.01
CA LEU A 177 -1.20 13.80 0.05
C LEU A 177 -1.39 14.55 -1.27
N ASP A 178 -1.82 13.88 -2.34
CA ASP A 178 -2.10 14.52 -3.61
C ASP A 178 -3.25 15.55 -3.46
N PRO A 179 -3.02 16.83 -3.79
CA PRO A 179 -4.05 17.87 -3.79
C PRO A 179 -5.28 17.52 -4.64
N ASN A 180 -5.11 16.73 -5.71
CA ASN A 180 -6.17 16.34 -6.63
C ASN A 180 -6.95 15.10 -6.16
N SER A 181 -6.52 14.42 -5.10
CA SER A 181 -7.22 13.24 -4.61
C SER A 181 -8.49 13.61 -3.83
N PRO A 182 -9.62 12.91 -4.05
CA PRO A 182 -10.81 13.07 -3.22
C PRO A 182 -10.64 12.47 -1.81
N ASN A 183 -9.59 11.66 -1.57
CA ASN A 183 -9.40 10.90 -0.33
C ASN A 183 -8.06 11.23 0.34
N ARG A 184 -7.96 12.42 0.93
CA ARG A 184 -6.73 12.94 1.54
C ARG A 184 -6.59 12.61 3.03
N ALA A 185 -5.36 12.50 3.52
CA ALA A 185 -5.03 12.25 4.92
C ALA A 185 -4.08 13.31 5.48
N ALA A 186 -4.67 14.41 5.98
CA ALA A 186 -3.92 15.54 6.54
C ALA A 186 -3.17 15.20 7.84
N ASP A 187 -3.39 14.03 8.45
CA ASP A 187 -2.61 13.55 9.59
C ASP A 187 -1.24 12.98 9.17
N MET A 188 -1.08 12.64 7.88
CA MET A 188 0.13 12.04 7.34
C MET A 188 1.18 13.07 6.90
N GLY A 189 0.75 14.23 6.41
CA GLY A 189 1.66 15.26 5.87
C GLY A 189 0.92 16.44 5.28
N ALA A 190 1.68 17.43 4.80
CA ALA A 190 1.14 18.53 4.01
C ALA A 190 0.81 18.06 2.58
N PRO A 191 -0.17 18.66 1.89
CA PRO A 191 -0.48 18.32 0.50
C PRO A 191 0.73 18.52 -0.42
N ALA A 192 0.99 17.56 -1.30
CA ALA A 192 2.09 17.58 -2.26
C ALA A 192 1.78 16.67 -3.46
N ARG A 193 2.25 17.05 -4.66
CA ARG A 193 2.10 16.21 -5.86
C ARG A 193 2.86 14.89 -5.73
N PRO A 194 2.42 13.80 -6.41
CA PRO A 194 3.12 12.52 -6.38
C PRO A 194 4.62 12.60 -6.67
N GLY A 195 5.05 13.33 -7.72
CA GLY A 195 6.48 13.48 -8.04
C GLY A 195 7.28 14.15 -6.92
N ALA A 196 6.73 15.18 -6.28
CA ALA A 196 7.38 15.84 -5.14
C ALA A 196 7.49 14.89 -3.93
N GLN A 197 6.44 14.10 -3.66
CA GLN A 197 6.48 13.08 -2.60
C GLN A 197 7.57 12.03 -2.88
N GLN A 198 7.73 11.59 -4.12
CA GLN A 198 8.78 10.65 -4.52
C GLN A 198 10.19 11.26 -4.43
N ALA A 199 10.38 12.49 -4.91
CA ALA A 199 11.62 13.23 -4.77
C ALA A 199 12.03 13.35 -3.29
N GLN A 200 11.07 13.63 -2.40
CA GLN A 200 11.30 13.66 -0.96
C GLN A 200 11.75 12.31 -0.40
N LEU A 201 11.13 11.21 -0.84
CA LEU A 201 11.53 9.87 -0.42
C LEU A 201 12.95 9.57 -0.87
N ARG A 202 13.31 9.88 -2.13
CA ARG A 202 14.68 9.68 -2.64
C ARG A 202 15.70 10.49 -1.87
N GLN A 203 15.42 11.77 -1.63
CA GLN A 203 16.29 12.62 -0.82
C GLN A 203 16.52 12.03 0.58
N ILE A 204 15.48 11.48 1.23
CA ILE A 204 15.62 10.81 2.52
C ILE A 204 16.41 9.50 2.37
N ARG A 205 16.09 8.67 1.37
CA ARG A 205 16.80 7.43 1.07
C ARG A 205 18.30 7.65 0.89
N ASP A 206 18.70 8.74 0.25
CA ASP A 206 20.10 9.08 -0.01
C ASP A 206 20.86 9.44 1.28
N THR A 207 20.15 9.83 2.33
CA THR A 207 20.72 10.05 3.68
C THR A 207 20.76 8.79 4.53
N ILE A 208 20.10 7.70 4.12
CA ILE A 208 20.07 6.45 4.89
C ILE A 208 21.33 5.63 4.63
N SER A 209 22.03 5.33 5.72
CA SER A 209 23.26 4.55 5.74
C SER A 209 23.05 3.13 5.18
N PRO A 210 24.11 2.49 4.64
CA PRO A 210 24.05 1.10 4.21
C PRO A 210 23.49 0.20 5.31
N ILE A 211 22.68 -0.80 4.94
CA ILE A 211 21.94 -1.60 5.92
C ILE A 211 22.84 -2.33 6.93
N ARG A 212 24.08 -2.67 6.56
CA ARG A 212 25.05 -3.33 7.45
C ARG A 212 25.56 -2.44 8.58
N GLU A 213 25.53 -1.11 8.38
CA GLU A 213 25.98 -0.12 9.37
C GLU A 213 24.87 0.29 10.34
N ARG A 214 23.61 0.00 9.99
CA ARG A 214 22.46 0.37 10.80
C ARG A 214 22.24 -0.59 11.97
N PRO A 215 21.66 -0.10 13.09
CA PRO A 215 21.33 -0.95 14.23
C PRO A 215 20.43 -2.13 13.84
N LEU A 216 20.69 -3.30 14.44
CA LEU A 216 19.81 -4.48 14.38
C LEU A 216 18.56 -4.26 15.23
N LYS A 217 17.71 -3.35 14.78
CA LYS A 217 16.45 -2.98 15.41
C LYS A 217 15.28 -3.18 14.46
N VAL A 218 14.10 -3.38 15.04
CA VAL A 218 12.82 -3.53 14.36
C VAL A 218 11.95 -2.32 14.66
N TYR A 219 11.67 -1.51 13.65
CA TYR A 219 10.78 -0.37 13.77
C TYR A 219 9.30 -0.80 13.75
N CYS A 220 8.53 -0.29 14.70
CA CYS A 220 7.11 -0.59 14.90
C CYS A 220 6.30 0.71 15.00
N ASN A 221 5.52 1.04 13.96
CA ASN A 221 4.56 2.15 13.98
C ASN A 221 3.10 1.71 13.68
N PHE A 222 2.87 0.45 13.31
CA PHE A 222 1.56 -0.06 12.90
C PHE A 222 0.52 0.02 14.02
N GLN A 223 0.95 -0.13 15.28
CA GLN A 223 0.12 -0.07 16.48
C GLN A 223 -0.60 1.28 16.63
N LEU A 224 -0.08 2.34 16.01
CA LEU A 224 -0.66 3.67 16.13
C LEU A 224 -1.92 3.87 15.26
N ASN A 225 -2.25 2.90 14.41
CA ASN A 225 -3.49 2.91 13.63
C ASN A 225 -4.40 1.70 13.96
N MET A 226 -4.42 1.26 15.21
CA MET A 226 -5.24 0.12 15.68
C MET A 226 -6.72 0.48 15.84
N ASP A 227 -7.01 1.70 16.30
CA ASP A 227 -8.37 2.09 16.72
C ASP A 227 -9.28 2.57 15.58
N THR A 228 -8.97 2.25 14.33
CA THR A 228 -9.84 2.60 13.19
C THR A 228 -11.07 1.70 13.07
N PHE A 229 -11.30 0.80 14.04
CA PHE A 229 -12.37 -0.19 14.02
C PHE A 229 -13.79 0.36 14.05
N LEU A 230 -13.97 1.60 14.52
CA LEU A 230 -15.24 2.30 14.43
C LEU A 230 -15.59 2.78 13.00
N ARG A 231 -14.69 2.60 12.02
CA ARG A 231 -14.85 3.14 10.66
C ARG A 231 -15.18 2.09 9.59
N HIS A 232 -14.89 0.80 9.82
CA HIS A 232 -15.12 -0.25 8.83
C HIS A 232 -15.12 -1.65 9.46
N HIS A 233 -16.01 -2.54 9.03
CA HIS A 233 -16.12 -3.92 9.53
C HIS A 233 -14.86 -4.79 9.25
N HIS A 234 -14.03 -4.42 8.27
CA HIS A 234 -12.74 -5.06 7.99
C HIS A 234 -11.61 -4.68 8.96
N ALA A 235 -11.89 -3.88 9.98
CA ALA A 235 -10.88 -3.50 10.95
C ALA A 235 -10.56 -4.59 11.99
N ILE A 236 -11.40 -5.61 12.15
CA ILE A 236 -11.19 -6.68 13.14
C ILE A 236 -9.95 -7.52 12.77
N PRO A 237 -9.85 -8.11 11.56
CA PRO A 237 -8.66 -8.92 11.21
C PRO A 237 -7.35 -8.12 11.25
N ARG A 238 -7.41 -6.83 10.89
CA ARG A 238 -6.29 -5.89 11.05
C ARG A 238 -5.88 -5.72 12.50
N ALA A 239 -6.85 -5.55 13.39
CA ALA A 239 -6.61 -5.36 14.81
C ALA A 239 -5.97 -6.61 15.43
N GLU A 240 -6.44 -7.80 15.07
CA GLU A 240 -5.86 -9.07 15.55
C GLU A 240 -4.40 -9.22 15.11
N ALA A 241 -4.12 -9.12 13.81
CA ALA A 241 -2.77 -9.33 13.29
C ALA A 241 -1.74 -8.33 13.84
N ARG A 242 -2.16 -7.08 14.07
CA ARG A 242 -1.30 -6.07 14.67
C ARG A 242 -1.20 -6.20 16.18
N ALA A 243 -2.25 -6.65 16.87
CA ALA A 243 -2.20 -6.92 18.30
C ALA A 243 -1.21 -8.06 18.56
N GLU A 244 -1.27 -9.11 17.76
CA GLU A 244 -0.32 -10.22 17.77
C GLU A 244 1.12 -9.71 17.58
N ALA A 245 1.38 -8.93 16.53
CA ALA A 245 2.72 -8.42 16.23
C ALA A 245 3.26 -7.50 17.34
N ILE A 246 2.45 -6.57 17.86
CA ILE A 246 2.94 -5.65 18.90
C ILE A 246 3.14 -6.37 20.23
N GLU A 247 2.30 -7.36 20.57
CA GLU A 247 2.48 -8.15 21.78
C GLU A 247 3.79 -8.92 21.76
N ALA A 248 4.15 -9.50 20.61
CA ALA A 248 5.41 -10.23 20.45
C ALA A 248 6.66 -9.33 20.49
N LEU A 249 6.55 -8.07 20.05
CA LEU A 249 7.70 -7.19 19.81
C LEU A 249 7.92 -6.10 20.85
N LYS A 250 6.87 -5.56 21.48
CA LYS A 250 6.94 -4.31 22.27
C LYS A 250 7.97 -4.31 23.41
N ASP A 251 8.19 -5.47 24.03
CA ASP A 251 9.08 -5.63 25.18
C ASP A 251 10.48 -6.14 24.79
N LYS A 252 10.75 -6.29 23.48
CA LYS A 252 12.05 -6.73 22.98
C LYS A 252 13.06 -5.58 23.00
N PRO A 253 14.33 -5.81 23.40
CA PRO A 253 15.35 -4.75 23.46
C PRO A 253 15.70 -4.17 22.09
N PHE A 254 15.44 -4.92 21.01
CA PHE A 254 15.65 -4.50 19.63
C PHE A 254 14.43 -3.79 19.00
N ALA A 255 13.30 -3.65 19.70
CA ALA A 255 12.12 -3.01 19.14
C ALA A 255 12.15 -1.48 19.33
N ILE A 256 11.89 -0.73 18.26
CA ILE A 256 11.60 0.71 18.30
C ILE A 256 10.10 0.87 18.13
N VAL A 257 9.38 0.98 19.25
CA VAL A 257 7.94 1.23 19.24
C VAL A 257 7.69 2.74 19.17
N GLU A 258 7.15 3.20 18.05
CA GLU A 258 6.81 4.62 17.89
C GLU A 258 5.71 4.99 18.91
N PRO A 259 5.94 5.99 19.78
CA PRO A 259 5.04 6.28 20.90
C PRO A 259 3.78 7.03 20.47
N ARG A 260 3.84 7.75 19.35
CA ARG A 260 2.74 8.56 18.82
C ARG A 260 2.83 8.65 17.31
N GLN A 261 1.71 8.98 16.69
CA GLN A 261 1.70 9.28 15.26
C GLN A 261 2.57 10.49 14.96
N THR A 262 3.29 10.39 13.86
CA THR A 262 4.16 11.43 13.35
C THR A 262 3.97 11.59 11.84
N THR A 263 4.64 12.59 11.27
CA THR A 263 4.57 12.88 9.84
C THR A 263 5.22 11.76 9.03
N ARG A 264 4.79 11.57 7.79
CA ARG A 264 5.38 10.59 6.85
C ARG A 264 6.88 10.77 6.70
N ASN A 265 7.35 12.01 6.56
CA ASN A 265 8.78 12.28 6.43
C ASN A 265 9.56 11.84 7.67
N ASP A 266 9.00 11.99 8.87
CA ASP A 266 9.65 11.50 10.08
C ASP A 266 9.64 9.98 10.16
N VAL A 267 8.52 9.33 9.81
CA VAL A 267 8.46 7.86 9.68
C VAL A 267 9.55 7.38 8.73
N TRP A 268 9.69 8.01 7.56
CA TRP A 268 10.73 7.66 6.59
C TRP A 268 12.15 7.85 7.14
N ARG A 269 12.41 8.92 7.91
CA ARG A 269 13.71 9.13 8.56
C ARG A 269 14.01 8.10 9.64
N ARG A 270 13.00 7.49 10.29
CA ARG A 270 13.23 6.41 11.28
C ARG A 270 13.93 5.19 10.70
N HIS A 271 13.91 5.00 9.39
CA HIS A 271 14.60 3.91 8.73
C HIS A 271 16.13 3.98 8.86
N GLU A 272 16.70 5.12 9.26
CA GLU A 272 18.12 5.19 9.66
C GLU A 272 18.40 4.45 10.97
N GLU A 273 17.44 4.43 11.89
CA GLU A 273 17.60 3.87 13.24
C GLU A 273 17.40 2.35 13.30
N ALA A 274 16.92 1.73 12.20
CA ALA A 274 16.52 0.34 12.17
C ALA A 274 16.79 -0.35 10.82
N ALA A 275 17.46 -1.50 10.87
CA ALA A 275 17.64 -2.38 9.71
C ALA A 275 16.33 -3.07 9.27
N PHE A 276 15.34 -3.20 10.17
CA PHE A 276 14.08 -3.89 9.93
C PHE A 276 12.86 -3.02 10.25
N GLU A 277 11.75 -3.28 9.56
CA GLU A 277 10.44 -2.74 9.93
C GLU A 277 9.41 -3.88 10.02
N ALA A 278 8.68 -3.96 11.14
CA ALA A 278 7.57 -4.89 11.25
C ALA A 278 6.37 -4.38 10.43
N SER A 279 5.92 -5.20 9.49
CA SER A 279 4.82 -4.93 8.55
C SER A 279 3.72 -5.98 8.64
N PRO A 280 3.03 -6.11 9.78
CA PRO A 280 1.81 -6.92 9.83
C PRO A 280 0.76 -6.35 8.87
N ARG A 281 -0.13 -7.23 8.39
CA ARG A 281 -1.23 -6.87 7.47
C ARG A 281 -1.97 -5.60 7.90
N GLY A 282 -2.34 -4.83 6.88
CA GLY A 282 -3.15 -3.62 7.01
C GLY A 282 -4.64 -3.93 7.14
N ASN A 283 -5.46 -3.08 6.53
CA ASN A 283 -6.87 -3.43 6.32
C ASN A 283 -7.00 -4.63 5.37
N SER A 284 -6.07 -4.74 4.42
CA SER A 284 -5.86 -5.89 3.53
C SER A 284 -4.52 -6.56 3.85
N ILE A 285 -4.15 -7.62 3.11
CA ILE A 285 -2.92 -8.37 3.34
C ILE A 285 -1.67 -7.50 3.09
N ASP A 286 -1.56 -6.88 1.91
CA ASP A 286 -0.46 -6.01 1.53
C ASP A 286 -0.56 -4.64 2.24
N CYS A 287 0.59 -4.01 2.47
CA CYS A 287 0.69 -2.74 3.17
C CYS A 287 1.68 -1.80 2.47
N HIS A 288 1.30 -0.53 2.33
CA HIS A 288 2.20 0.53 1.85
C HIS A 288 3.54 0.56 2.59
N ARG A 289 3.50 0.23 3.90
CA ARG A 289 4.66 0.13 4.77
C ARG A 289 5.73 -0.83 4.22
N THR A 290 5.32 -2.00 3.72
CA THR A 290 6.24 -3.00 3.18
C THR A 290 7.07 -2.40 2.05
N TRP A 291 6.39 -1.69 1.13
CA TRP A 291 7.01 -1.05 -0.02
C TRP A 291 7.84 0.18 0.36
N GLU A 292 7.37 0.99 1.31
CA GLU A 292 8.12 2.12 1.88
C GLU A 292 9.44 1.62 2.51
N ALA A 293 9.41 0.53 3.28
CA ALA A 293 10.60 -0.06 3.90
C ALA A 293 11.65 -0.47 2.86
N LEU A 294 11.24 -1.22 1.83
CA LEU A 294 12.11 -1.64 0.73
C LEU A 294 12.77 -0.43 0.04
N LEU A 295 11.96 0.60 -0.25
CA LEU A 295 12.43 1.84 -0.88
C LEU A 295 13.32 2.68 0.05
N LEU A 296 13.27 2.49 1.36
CA LEU A 296 14.12 3.17 2.36
C LEU A 296 15.25 2.27 2.87
N ARG A 297 15.63 1.27 2.08
CA ARG A 297 16.73 0.32 2.36
C ARG A 297 16.49 -0.58 3.57
N THR A 298 15.29 -0.69 4.12
CA THR A 298 14.95 -1.47 5.32
C THR A 298 14.27 -2.79 4.94
N ILE A 299 14.58 -3.86 5.67
CA ILE A 299 13.99 -5.19 5.45
C ILE A 299 12.62 -5.24 6.14
N PRO A 300 11.49 -5.31 5.42
CA PRO A 300 10.20 -5.57 6.04
C PRO A 300 10.12 -7.00 6.57
N ILE A 301 9.50 -7.16 7.74
CA ILE A 301 9.10 -8.45 8.32
C ILE A 301 7.59 -8.55 8.21
N VAL A 302 7.09 -9.56 7.48
CA VAL A 302 5.66 -9.82 7.25
C VAL A 302 5.31 -11.21 7.78
N LYS A 303 4.03 -11.46 8.06
CA LYS A 303 3.53 -12.81 8.35
C LYS A 303 3.12 -13.49 7.04
N THR A 304 3.35 -14.80 6.94
CA THR A 304 2.97 -15.60 5.77
C THR A 304 1.50 -15.46 5.40
N THR A 305 1.22 -15.40 4.10
CA THR A 305 -0.12 -15.32 3.52
C THR A 305 -0.13 -15.90 2.10
N PRO A 306 -1.29 -16.10 1.46
CA PRO A 306 -1.34 -16.43 0.04
C PRO A 306 -0.63 -15.43 -0.88
N MET A 307 -0.41 -14.18 -0.43
CA MET A 307 0.28 -13.12 -1.16
C MET A 307 1.81 -13.25 -1.16
N ASP A 308 2.40 -14.20 -0.43
CA ASP A 308 3.85 -14.40 -0.34
C ASP A 308 4.59 -14.37 -1.71
N PRO A 309 4.03 -14.94 -2.82
CA PRO A 309 4.64 -14.88 -4.14
C PRO A 309 4.93 -13.47 -4.68
N ILE A 310 4.27 -12.43 -4.17
CA ILE A 310 4.51 -11.05 -4.60
C ILE A 310 5.90 -10.53 -4.17
N TYR A 311 6.49 -11.17 -3.16
CA TYR A 311 7.78 -10.80 -2.61
C TYR A 311 8.94 -11.61 -3.20
N ASP A 312 8.69 -12.44 -4.22
CA ASP A 312 9.74 -13.25 -4.84
C ASP A 312 10.88 -12.39 -5.37
N GLY A 313 12.11 -12.72 -4.97
CA GLY A 313 13.32 -11.95 -5.29
C GLY A 313 13.46 -10.60 -4.56
N LEU A 314 12.58 -10.27 -3.60
CA LEU A 314 12.67 -9.05 -2.78
C LEU A 314 13.17 -9.37 -1.36
N PRO A 315 13.85 -8.43 -0.68
CA PRO A 315 14.38 -8.64 0.66
C PRO A 315 13.28 -8.48 1.72
N VAL A 316 12.35 -9.43 1.73
CA VAL A 316 11.23 -9.50 2.67
C VAL A 316 11.40 -10.72 3.54
N VAL A 317 11.38 -10.54 4.86
CA VAL A 317 11.36 -11.66 5.80
C VAL A 317 9.92 -12.07 5.99
N ILE A 318 9.58 -13.29 5.58
CA ILE A 318 8.25 -13.88 5.78
C ILE A 318 8.36 -14.84 6.96
N VAL A 319 7.69 -14.51 8.06
CA VAL A 319 7.62 -15.36 9.27
C VAL A 319 6.30 -16.11 9.32
N GLN A 320 6.33 -17.33 9.86
CA GLN A 320 5.13 -18.05 10.26
C GLN A 320 4.59 -17.47 11.57
N ASP A 321 5.49 -17.12 12.49
CA ASP A 321 5.15 -16.57 13.80
C ASP A 321 6.13 -15.45 14.22
N TRP A 322 5.63 -14.42 14.92
CA TRP A 322 6.46 -13.31 15.37
C TRP A 322 7.54 -13.70 16.38
N SER A 323 7.42 -14.86 17.05
CA SER A 323 8.48 -15.42 17.90
C SER A 323 9.77 -15.75 17.15
N GLU A 324 9.73 -15.90 15.83
CA GLU A 324 10.92 -16.06 14.99
C GLU A 324 11.77 -14.79 14.95
N VAL A 325 11.21 -13.63 15.29
CA VAL A 325 11.95 -12.37 15.35
C VAL A 325 12.82 -12.36 16.61
N THR A 326 14.07 -12.78 16.44
CA THR A 326 15.12 -12.86 17.46
C THR A 326 16.37 -12.13 16.99
N GLU A 327 17.24 -11.69 17.89
CA GLU A 327 18.50 -11.01 17.52
C GLU A 327 19.36 -11.85 16.57
N ALA A 328 19.41 -13.16 16.79
CA ALA A 328 20.15 -14.09 15.94
C ALA A 328 19.58 -14.14 14.51
N ASN A 329 18.25 -14.23 14.38
CA ASN A 329 17.60 -14.22 13.07
C ASN A 329 17.70 -12.85 12.39
N LEU A 330 17.59 -11.75 13.13
CA LEU A 330 17.80 -10.40 12.59
C LEU A 330 19.22 -10.23 12.02
N ALA A 331 20.25 -10.70 12.74
CA ALA A 331 21.61 -10.67 12.22
C ALA A 331 21.75 -11.48 10.92
N LYS A 332 21.24 -12.72 10.91
CA LYS A 332 21.24 -13.60 9.73
C LYS A 332 20.54 -12.95 8.53
N TRP A 333 19.29 -12.51 8.70
CA TRP A 333 18.49 -11.94 7.62
C TRP A 333 19.08 -10.64 7.08
N ARG A 334 19.68 -9.81 7.95
CA ARG A 334 20.36 -8.60 7.51
C ARG A 334 21.50 -8.95 6.56
N ASP A 335 22.36 -9.89 6.96
CA ASP A 335 23.53 -10.25 6.18
C ASP A 335 23.15 -10.93 4.86
N GLU A 336 22.09 -11.76 4.87
CA GLU A 336 21.50 -12.40 3.70
C GLU A 336 20.97 -11.38 2.67
N TYR A 337 20.19 -10.39 3.11
CA TYR A 337 19.52 -9.45 2.22
C TYR A 337 20.31 -8.18 1.91
N ALA A 338 21.37 -7.88 2.66
CA ALA A 338 22.14 -6.67 2.46
C ALA A 338 22.68 -6.46 1.03
N PRO A 339 23.15 -7.49 0.28
CA PRO A 339 23.57 -7.31 -1.11
C PRO A 339 22.48 -6.76 -2.04
N TRP A 340 21.19 -7.04 -1.78
CA TRP A 340 20.09 -6.53 -2.59
C TRP A 340 20.00 -5.00 -2.51
N PHE A 341 20.26 -4.42 -1.33
CA PHE A 341 20.19 -2.97 -1.12
C PHE A 341 21.40 -2.20 -1.66
N ASP A 342 22.51 -2.90 -1.91
CA ASP A 342 23.71 -2.35 -2.54
C ASP A 342 23.54 -2.22 -4.08
N ALA A 343 22.56 -2.93 -4.65
CA ALA A 343 22.24 -2.89 -6.07
C ALA A 343 21.21 -1.77 -6.40
N PRO A 344 21.14 -1.33 -7.68
CA PRO A 344 20.03 -0.51 -8.14
C PRO A 344 18.68 -1.21 -7.92
N LEU A 345 17.63 -0.43 -7.65
CA LEU A 345 16.29 -0.97 -7.45
C LEU A 345 15.83 -1.74 -8.71
N PRO A 346 15.32 -2.98 -8.56
CA PRO A 346 14.88 -3.75 -9.70
C PRO A 346 13.59 -3.18 -10.30
N PRO A 347 13.27 -3.49 -11.57
CA PRO A 347 12.08 -2.96 -12.27
C PRO A 347 10.76 -3.15 -11.52
N VAL A 348 10.59 -4.26 -10.78
CA VAL A 348 9.38 -4.54 -9.99
C VAL A 348 9.05 -3.47 -8.94
N MET A 349 10.03 -2.64 -8.55
CA MET A 349 9.86 -1.51 -7.65
C MET A 349 9.28 -0.26 -8.33
N PHE A 350 8.98 -0.31 -9.63
CA PHE A 350 8.48 0.81 -10.43
C PHE A 350 7.13 0.49 -11.07
N SER A 351 6.23 1.47 -11.10
CA SER A 351 4.89 1.30 -11.68
C SER A 351 4.94 0.98 -13.17
N ASN A 352 5.90 1.58 -13.90
CA ASN A 352 6.08 1.37 -15.33
C ASN A 352 6.37 -0.09 -15.71
N HIS A 353 7.02 -0.85 -14.84
CA HIS A 353 7.22 -2.30 -15.05
C HIS A 353 5.88 -3.04 -15.13
N TRP A 354 5.00 -2.79 -14.18
CA TRP A 354 3.68 -3.45 -14.10
C TRP A 354 2.74 -2.97 -15.21
N ILE A 355 2.77 -1.67 -15.51
CA ILE A 355 2.04 -1.09 -16.64
C ILE A 355 2.46 -1.76 -17.95
N ALA A 356 3.77 -1.89 -18.18
CA ALA A 356 4.27 -2.58 -19.37
C ALA A 356 3.84 -4.05 -19.41
N ARG A 357 3.77 -4.71 -18.24
CA ARG A 357 3.36 -6.11 -18.12
C ARG A 357 1.91 -6.31 -18.52
N PHE A 358 0.94 -5.57 -17.96
CA PHE A 358 -0.47 -5.76 -18.34
C PHE A 358 -0.80 -5.24 -19.75
N HIS A 359 -0.06 -4.26 -20.28
CA HIS A 359 -0.19 -3.83 -21.69
C HIS A 359 0.57 -4.73 -22.68
N SER A 360 1.26 -5.78 -22.22
CA SER A 360 2.05 -6.65 -23.11
C SER A 360 1.19 -7.48 -24.09
N TRP A 361 -0.10 -7.67 -23.77
CA TRP A 361 -1.08 -8.31 -24.64
C TRP A 361 -1.54 -7.42 -25.81
N LYS A 362 -1.31 -6.11 -25.75
CA LYS A 362 -1.64 -5.22 -26.86
C LYS A 362 -0.70 -5.43 -28.05
N SER A 363 -1.21 -5.15 -29.25
CA SER A 363 -0.40 -5.05 -30.46
C SER A 363 0.64 -3.94 -30.32
N ALA A 364 1.72 -4.02 -31.10
CA ALA A 364 2.80 -3.03 -31.05
C ALA A 364 2.31 -1.60 -31.34
N GLU A 365 1.27 -1.44 -32.15
CA GLU A 365 0.69 -0.15 -32.55
C GLU A 365 -0.17 0.49 -31.46
N THR A 366 -0.81 -0.31 -30.60
CA THR A 366 -1.74 0.17 -29.56
C THR A 366 -1.12 0.19 -28.16
N ARG A 367 0.13 -0.28 -28.02
CA ARG A 367 0.85 -0.29 -26.75
C ARG A 367 1.28 1.13 -26.36
N PRO A 368 1.04 1.58 -25.11
CA PRO A 368 1.51 2.89 -24.67
C PRO A 368 3.04 2.97 -24.69
N ARG A 369 3.58 4.16 -24.98
CA ARG A 369 5.00 4.46 -24.79
C ARG A 369 5.23 4.74 -23.31
N ILE A 370 5.99 3.87 -22.66
CA ILE A 370 6.28 3.94 -21.22
C ILE A 370 7.72 4.43 -21.05
N GLY A 371 7.92 5.41 -20.16
CA GLY A 371 9.26 5.89 -19.78
C GLY A 371 9.99 4.93 -18.82
N GLY A 372 11.28 5.15 -18.59
CA GLY A 372 12.04 4.40 -17.58
C GLY A 372 12.67 3.09 -18.06
N THR A 373 13.35 2.38 -17.15
CA THR A 373 14.10 1.15 -17.46
C THR A 373 13.16 -0.05 -17.47
N ILE A 374 12.71 -0.47 -18.66
CA ILE A 374 11.88 -1.67 -18.83
C ILE A 374 12.81 -2.90 -18.79
N GLY A 375 12.83 -3.62 -17.66
CA GLY A 375 13.50 -4.92 -17.59
C GLY A 375 12.84 -5.96 -18.49
N ALA A 376 13.51 -7.11 -18.70
CA ALA A 376 12.92 -8.22 -19.44
C ALA A 376 11.58 -8.61 -18.80
N ILE A 377 10.50 -8.55 -19.58
CA ILE A 377 9.16 -8.95 -19.15
C ILE A 377 8.98 -10.41 -19.55
N PRO A 378 9.07 -11.38 -18.62
CA PRO A 378 8.68 -12.75 -18.94
C PRO A 378 7.19 -12.74 -19.30
N LEU A 379 6.88 -13.05 -20.55
CA LEU A 379 5.50 -13.38 -20.93
C LEU A 379 5.12 -14.66 -20.18
N PRO A 380 3.89 -14.75 -19.61
CA PRO A 380 3.40 -16.02 -19.10
C PRO A 380 3.55 -17.11 -20.19
N SER A 381 4.08 -18.26 -19.80
CA SER A 381 4.46 -19.39 -20.66
C SER A 381 3.34 -19.90 -21.59
N ALA A 382 2.08 -19.49 -21.37
CA ALA A 382 0.94 -19.80 -22.21
C ALA A 382 0.91 -19.07 -23.58
N LEU A 383 1.77 -18.05 -23.81
CA LEU A 383 1.73 -17.20 -25.02
C LEU A 383 2.65 -17.63 -26.17
N VAL A 384 3.37 -18.75 -26.05
CA VAL A 384 4.24 -19.24 -27.15
C VAL A 384 3.47 -20.15 -28.13
N ALA A 385 2.27 -20.61 -27.79
CA ALA A 385 1.56 -21.61 -28.58
C ALA A 385 0.64 -21.06 -29.70
N ASP A 386 0.45 -19.74 -29.80
CA ASP A 386 -0.55 -19.17 -30.75
C ASP A 386 -0.09 -17.84 -31.37
N ARG A 387 1.15 -17.83 -31.90
CA ARG A 387 1.64 -16.78 -32.81
C ARG A 387 1.85 -17.30 -34.21
#